data_AF-A0A7C6G346-F1
#
_entry.id   AF-A0A7C6G346-F1
#
_cell.length_a   1.000
_cell.length_b   1.000
_cell.length_c   1.000
_cell.angle_alpha   90.00
_cell.angle_beta   90.00
_cell.angle_gamma   90.00
#
_symmetry.space_group_name_H-M   'P 1'
#
loop_
_entity.id
_entity.type
_entity.pdbx_description
1 polymer ?
#
loop_
_entity_poly.entity_id
_entity_poly.type
_entity_poly.pdbx_seq_one_letter_code
_entity_poly.pdbx_strand_id
1 'polypeptide(L)'
;MFIVIGFMLVGILVGYLLRSKKIRFIQGLIIALIGVLLFLLGLEIGSNKNVIAQFGKLGLEAFLIATAGTLGSVVLAKWLWKKPPKSP
;
A
#
# COMPACT_ATOMS: atom_id res chain seq x y z
N MET A 1 -1.11 18.39 -2.13
CA MET A 1 -1.08 17.38 -1.05
C MET A 1 -2.27 17.47 -0.10
N PHE A 2 -2.64 18.66 0.40
CA PHE A 2 -3.83 18.84 1.23
C PHE A 2 -5.14 18.29 0.64
N ILE A 3 -5.37 18.48 -0.67
CA ILE A 3 -6.56 17.96 -1.35
C ILE A 3 -6.62 16.42 -1.27
N VAL A 4 -5.48 15.75 -1.49
CA VAL A 4 -5.39 14.28 -1.42
C VAL A 4 -5.67 13.80 0.00
N ILE A 5 -5.10 14.48 1.01
CA ILE A 5 -5.36 14.19 2.43
C ILE A 5 -6.85 14.38 2.74
N GLY A 6 -7.48 15.45 2.24
CA GLY A 6 -8.91 15.69 2.38
C GLY A 6 -9.76 14.56 1.80
N PHE A 7 -9.44 14.10 0.59
CA PHE A 7 -10.13 12.96 -0.03
C PHE A 7 -9.93 11.65 0.76
N MET A 8 -8.74 11.40 1.32
CA MET A 8 -8.51 10.24 2.19
C MET A 8 -9.38 10.29 3.45
N LEU A 9 -9.46 11.45 4.12
CA LEU A 9 -10.29 11.63 5.31
C LEU A 9 -11.78 11.43 5.02
N VAL A 10 -12.28 12.02 3.93
CA VAL A 10 -13.66 11.83 3.47
C VAL A 10 -13.92 10.36 3.14
N GLY A 11 -13.01 9.70 2.44
CA GLY A 11 -13.13 8.27 2.12
C GLY A 11 -13.21 7.38 3.36
N ILE A 12 -12.45 7.68 4.40
CA ILE A 12 -12.51 6.97 5.70
C ILE A 12 -13.85 7.22 6.40
N LEU A 13 -14.31 8.46 6.47
CA LEU A 13 -15.60 8.83 7.07
C LEU A 13 -16.77 8.13 6.37
N VAL A 14 -16.80 8.18 5.04
CA VAL A 14 -17.82 7.53 4.22
C VAL A 14 -17.73 6.01 4.37
N GLY A 15 -16.53 5.43 4.33
CA GLY A 15 -16.31 4.00 4.55
C GLY A 15 -16.75 3.52 5.95
N TYR A 16 -16.56 4.35 6.97
CA TYR A 16 -17.00 4.07 8.33
C TYR A 16 -18.53 4.09 8.46
N LEU A 17 -19.19 5.10 7.89
CA LEU A 17 -20.64 5.23 7.92
C LEU A 17 -21.34 4.10 7.13
N LEU A 18 -20.75 3.67 6.01
CA LEU A 18 -21.26 2.58 5.17
C LEU A 18 -20.86 1.17 5.68
N ARG A 19 -20.02 1.06 6.72
CA ARG A 19 -19.52 -0.23 7.24
C ARG A 19 -20.63 -1.18 7.68
N SER A 20 -21.77 -0.64 8.10
CA SER A 20 -22.92 -1.45 8.52
C SER A 20 -23.63 -2.18 7.36
N LYS A 21 -23.42 -1.76 6.10
CA LYS A 21 -24.00 -2.43 4.93
C LYS A 21 -22.91 -3.16 4.16
N LYS A 22 -22.95 -4.50 4.13
CA LYS A 22 -22.05 -5.32 3.29
C LYS A 22 -22.40 -5.15 1.81
N ILE A 23 -21.92 -4.08 1.20
CA ILE A 23 -22.07 -3.86 -0.25
C ILE A 23 -20.97 -4.64 -0.97
N ARG A 24 -21.25 -5.91 -1.31
CA ARG A 24 -20.29 -6.79 -2.03
C ARG A 24 -19.87 -6.25 -3.40
N PHE A 25 -20.64 -5.35 -4.01
CA PHE A 25 -20.33 -4.73 -5.29
C PHE A 25 -19.10 -3.80 -5.23
N ILE A 26 -18.90 -3.11 -4.10
CA ILE A 26 -17.77 -2.18 -3.92
C ILE A 26 -16.43 -2.93 -3.99
N GLN A 27 -16.37 -4.14 -3.43
CA GLN A 27 -15.17 -4.95 -3.48
C GLN A 27 -14.78 -5.32 -4.92
N GLY A 28 -15.77 -5.69 -5.76
CA GLY A 28 -15.52 -5.96 -7.18
C GLY A 28 -15.04 -4.72 -7.92
N LEU A 29 -15.65 -3.56 -7.66
CA LEU A 29 -15.25 -2.29 -8.26
C LEU A 29 -13.82 -1.88 -7.86
N ILE A 30 -13.45 -2.02 -6.59
CA ILE A 30 -12.09 -1.71 -6.11
C ILE A 30 -11.05 -2.58 -6.81
N ILE A 31 -11.28 -3.89 -6.89
CA ILE A 31 -10.33 -4.81 -7.56
C ILE A 31 -10.20 -4.44 -9.04
N ALA A 32 -11.31 -4.16 -9.72
CA ALA A 32 -11.30 -3.73 -11.12
C ALA A 32 -10.52 -2.41 -11.29
N LEU A 33 -10.76 -1.42 -10.44
CA LEU A 33 -10.06 -0.13 -10.47
C LEU A 33 -8.57 -0.28 -10.20
N ILE A 34 -8.17 -1.06 -9.18
CA ILE A 34 -6.75 -1.34 -8.90
C ILE A 34 -6.11 -2.04 -10.11
N GLY A 35 -6.78 -3.02 -10.70
CA GLY A 35 -6.29 -3.71 -11.90
C GLY A 35 -6.05 -2.75 -13.07
N VAL A 36 -7.03 -1.87 -13.36
CA VAL A 36 -6.88 -0.83 -14.39
C VAL A 36 -5.73 0.11 -14.06
N LEU A 37 -5.62 0.56 -12.81
CA LEU A 37 -4.56 1.47 -12.38
C LEU A 37 -3.17 0.85 -12.53
N LEU A 38 -3.01 -0.41 -12.13
CA LEU A 38 -1.76 -1.16 -12.27
C LEU A 38 -1.41 -1.40 -13.74
N PHE A 39 -2.41 -1.66 -14.59
CA PHE A 39 -2.18 -1.82 -16.03
C PHE A 39 -1.70 -0.50 -16.67
N LEU A 40 -2.37 0.62 -16.39
CA LEU A 40 -1.95 1.94 -16.86
C LEU A 40 -0.54 2.28 -16.39
N LEU A 41 -0.24 2.03 -15.11
CA LEU A 41 1.08 2.24 -14.53
C LEU A 41 2.16 1.38 -15.22
N GLY A 42 1.85 0.12 -15.51
CA GLY A 42 2.74 -0.76 -16.25
C GLY A 42 3.04 -0.26 -17.67
N LEU A 43 2.03 0.26 -18.38
CA LEU A 43 2.22 0.87 -19.71
C LEU A 43 3.06 2.15 -19.66
N GLU A 44 2.79 3.02 -18.69
CA GLU A 44 3.51 4.29 -18.52
C GLU A 44 5.00 4.05 -18.21
N ILE A 45 5.29 3.10 -17.33
CA ILE A 45 6.65 2.68 -17.00
C ILE A 45 7.32 1.98 -18.18
N GLY A 46 6.61 1.09 -18.87
CA GLY A 46 7.11 0.31 -20.01
C GLY A 46 7.31 1.10 -21.30
N SER A 47 6.71 2.29 -21.42
CA SER A 47 6.96 3.22 -22.54
C SER A 47 8.19 4.12 -22.28
N ASN A 48 8.57 4.30 -21.02
CA ASN A 48 9.66 5.18 -20.63
C ASN A 48 11.02 4.46 -20.64
N LYS A 49 11.78 4.65 -21.72
CA LYS A 49 13.13 4.06 -21.88
C LYS A 49 14.09 4.38 -20.73
N ASN A 50 13.97 5.55 -20.09
CA ASN A 50 14.82 5.92 -18.96
C ASN A 50 14.51 5.06 -17.73
N VAL A 51 13.22 4.86 -17.44
CA VAL A 51 12.79 4.01 -16.30
C VAL A 51 13.17 2.56 -16.54
N ILE A 52 13.04 2.05 -17.77
CA ILE A 52 13.41 0.68 -18.14
C ILE A 52 14.92 0.45 -18.00
N ALA A 53 15.74 1.40 -18.45
CA ALA A 53 17.20 1.31 -18.32
C ALA A 53 17.64 1.30 -16.84
N GLN A 54 16.92 2.03 -15.98
CA GLN A 54 17.19 2.08 -14.54
C GLN A 54 16.42 1.02 -13.73
N PHE A 55 15.56 0.22 -14.37
CA PHE A 55 14.63 -0.69 -13.70
C PHE A 55 15.36 -1.72 -12.83
N GLY A 56 16.51 -2.23 -13.30
CA GLY A 56 17.34 -3.14 -12.51
C GLY A 56 17.87 -2.51 -11.23
N LYS A 57 18.30 -1.24 -11.28
CA LYS A 57 18.77 -0.50 -10.10
C LYS A 57 17.62 -0.16 -9.16
N LEU A 58 16.51 0.36 -9.70
CA LEU A 58 15.29 0.67 -8.93
C LEU A 58 14.71 -0.59 -8.27
N GLY A 59 14.73 -1.72 -8.96
CA GLY A 59 14.28 -3.00 -8.44
C GLY A 59 15.15 -3.50 -7.30
N LEU A 60 16.48 -3.37 -7.41
CA LEU A 60 17.41 -3.75 -6.34
C LEU A 60 17.25 -2.83 -5.12
N GLU A 61 17.17 -1.51 -5.33
CA GLU A 61 16.90 -0.55 -4.25
C GLU A 61 15.56 -0.85 -3.56
N ALA A 62 14.49 -1.09 -4.33
CA ALA A 62 13.19 -1.45 -3.79
C ALA A 62 13.22 -2.77 -3.01
N PHE A 63 13.95 -3.79 -3.50
CA PHE A 63 14.13 -5.06 -2.80
C PHE A 63 14.86 -4.90 -1.46
N LEU A 64 15.93 -4.10 -1.44
CA LEU A 64 16.66 -3.79 -0.21
C LEU A 64 15.78 -3.04 0.80
N ILE A 65 15.00 -2.06 0.34
CA ILE A 65 14.07 -1.31 1.20
C ILE A 65 12.97 -2.22 1.75
N ALA A 66 12.37 -3.07 0.90
CA ALA A 66 11.33 -4.01 1.30
C ALA A 66 11.85 -5.01 2.33
N THR A 67 13.01 -5.64 2.07
CA THR A 67 13.62 -6.60 3.00
C THR A 67 14.02 -5.94 4.31
N ALA A 68 14.64 -4.76 4.28
CA ALA A 68 14.97 -4.00 5.48
C ALA A 68 13.73 -3.61 6.29
N GLY A 69 12.67 -3.14 5.63
CA GLY A 69 11.40 -2.78 6.28
C GLY A 69 10.68 -3.98 6.89
N THR A 70 10.65 -5.12 6.19
CA THR A 70 10.08 -6.36 6.72
C THR A 70 10.89 -6.91 7.89
N LEU A 71 12.22 -6.98 7.77
CA LEU A 71 13.11 -7.42 8.85
C LEU A 71 12.98 -6.51 10.08
N GLY A 72 12.97 -5.19 9.89
CA GLY A 72 12.75 -4.22 10.97
C GLY A 72 11.41 -4.44 11.68
N SER A 73 10.32 -4.64 10.92
CA SER A 73 9.00 -4.94 11.49
C SER A 73 8.98 -6.25 12.27
N VAL A 74 9.62 -7.31 11.77
CA VAL A 74 9.71 -8.61 12.45
C VAL A 74 10.55 -8.52 13.72
N VAL A 75 11.69 -7.81 13.68
CA VAL A 75 12.56 -7.61 14.85
C VAL A 75 11.84 -6.82 15.94
N LEU A 76 11.15 -5.73 15.59
CA LEU A 76 10.35 -4.95 16.53
C LEU A 76 9.18 -5.76 17.11
N ALA A 77 8.47 -6.53 16.28
CA ALA A 77 7.42 -7.42 16.75
C ALA A 77 7.96 -8.48 17.73
N LYS A 78 9.13 -9.06 17.44
CA LYS A 78 9.82 -10.01 18.33
C LYS A 78 10.27 -9.35 19.64
N TRP A 79 10.71 -8.10 19.60
CA TRP A 79 11.09 -7.35 20.80
C TRP A 79 9.88 -7.03 21.68
N LEU A 80 8.77 -6.61 21.08
CA LEU A 80 7.50 -6.38 21.77
C LEU A 80 6.96 -7.67 22.40
N TRP A 81 7.04 -8.80 21.69
CA TRP A 81 6.62 -10.10 22.22
C TRP A 81 7.46 -10.55 23.42
N LYS A 82 8.76 -10.23 23.43
CA LYS A 82 9.66 -10.55 24.55
C LYS A 82 9.49 -9.63 25.76
N LYS A 83 8.94 -8.44 25.56
CA LYS A 83 8.54 -7.52 26.63
C LYS A 83 7.03 -7.33 26.58
N PRO A 84 6.23 -8.36 26.92
CA PRO A 84 4.79 -8.17 26.99
C PRO A 84 4.54 -7.02 27.98
N PRO A 85 3.71 -6.03 27.60
CA PRO A 85 3.32 -4.99 28.54
C PRO A 85 2.74 -5.68 29.76
N LYS A 86 3.18 -5.30 30.98
CA LYS A 86 2.52 -5.71 32.21
C LYS A 86 1.04 -5.36 32.06
N SER A 87 0.21 -6.38 31.94
CA SER A 87 -1.24 -6.24 32.02
C SER A 87 -1.57 -5.57 33.37
N PRO A 88 -2.39 -4.50 33.40
CA PRO A 88 -2.99 -4.05 34.65
C PRO A 88 -3.90 -5.14 35.25
#